data_AF-A0A952DKT7-F1
#
_entry.id   AF-A0A952DKT7-F1
#
_cell.length_a   1.000
_cell.length_b   1.000
_cell.length_c   1.000
_cell.angle_alpha   90.00
_cell.angle_beta   90.00
_cell.angle_gamma   90.00
#
_symmetry.space_group_name_H-M   'P 1'
#
loop_
_entity.id
_entity.type
_entity.pdbx_description
1 polymer ?
#
loop_
_entity_poly.entity_id
_entity_poly.type
_entity_poly.pdbx_seq_one_letter_code
_entity_poly.pdbx_strand_id
1 'polypeptide(L)'
;MAQLADVLRLRAAGKGVGVDLYYGLRLFEPNRTWQQKSEYVGLWIKDRLYRVQDPDTLQLFKDKLRAAVFFHEHDIPSPPILAATHTEIHVPGMVALHSPEALRAWLAEGAPYPLFSKPSASYGGFGNVLIETYDRAGGRLVFRDGGSISLDDFAARHGAPGKSTLIFQEVLRPHPDMEALIGPRLATARVMVLNDRPEPEIYRVGLR
;
A
#
# COMPACT_ATOMS: atom_id res chain seq x y z
N MET A 1 -32.90 -15.46 8.02
CA MET A 1 -33.79 -14.44 7.41
C MET A 1 -33.43 -13.02 7.87
N ALA A 2 -33.31 -12.72 9.17
CA ALA A 2 -33.05 -11.35 9.66
C ALA A 2 -31.71 -10.72 9.20
N GLN A 3 -30.62 -11.49 9.17
CA GLN A 3 -29.29 -10.96 8.80
C GLN A 3 -29.16 -10.58 7.33
N LEU A 4 -29.76 -11.36 6.41
CA LEU A 4 -29.78 -11.01 4.99
C LEU A 4 -30.60 -9.72 4.76
N ALA A 5 -31.72 -9.57 5.47
CA ALA A 5 -32.50 -8.35 5.44
C ALA A 5 -31.71 -7.14 5.97
N ASP A 6 -30.92 -7.31 7.04
CA ASP A 6 -30.01 -6.26 7.53
C ASP A 6 -29.01 -5.83 6.44
N VAL A 7 -28.34 -6.78 5.79
CA VAL A 7 -27.35 -6.48 4.74
C VAL A 7 -28.01 -5.75 3.57
N LEU A 8 -29.17 -6.24 3.09
CA LEU A 8 -29.92 -5.59 2.01
C LEU A 8 -30.37 -4.18 2.42
N ARG A 9 -30.83 -3.99 3.66
CA ARG A 9 -31.25 -2.70 4.18
C ARG A 9 -30.09 -1.72 4.29
N LEU A 10 -28.90 -2.16 4.74
CA LEU A 10 -27.70 -1.33 4.79
C LEU A 10 -27.24 -0.92 3.38
N ARG A 11 -27.34 -1.84 2.41
CA ARG A 11 -27.05 -1.55 1.01
C ARG A 11 -28.04 -0.53 0.43
N ALA A 12 -29.33 -0.74 0.64
CA ALA A 12 -30.39 0.16 0.17
C ALA A 12 -30.32 1.56 0.81
N ALA A 13 -29.89 1.64 2.07
CA ALA A 13 -29.64 2.90 2.77
C ALA A 13 -28.37 3.64 2.29
N GLY A 14 -27.71 3.16 1.22
CA GLY A 14 -26.53 3.77 0.66
C GLY A 14 -25.31 3.70 1.58
N LYS A 15 -25.28 2.76 2.54
CA LYS A 15 -24.10 2.52 3.41
C LYS A 15 -23.07 1.62 2.73
N GLY A 16 -23.50 0.85 1.73
CA GLY A 16 -22.62 0.00 0.93
C GLY A 16 -21.90 -1.10 1.72
N VAL A 17 -22.46 -1.49 2.88
CA VAL A 17 -21.95 -2.61 3.69
C VAL A 17 -22.24 -3.92 2.96
N GLY A 18 -21.18 -4.63 2.60
CA GLY A 18 -21.26 -5.97 2.01
C GLY A 18 -21.39 -7.07 3.07
N VAL A 19 -21.63 -8.30 2.60
CA VAL A 19 -21.73 -9.49 3.46
C VAL A 19 -20.43 -9.72 4.24
N ASP A 20 -19.29 -9.53 3.56
CA ASP A 20 -17.94 -9.62 4.11
C ASP A 20 -17.73 -8.69 5.32
N LEU A 21 -18.09 -7.41 5.16
CA LEU A 21 -17.95 -6.42 6.22
C LEU A 21 -18.96 -6.65 7.35
N TYR A 22 -20.18 -7.07 7.02
CA TYR A 22 -21.23 -7.35 7.99
C TYR A 22 -20.83 -8.46 8.96
N TYR A 23 -20.29 -9.57 8.46
CA TYR A 23 -19.81 -10.65 9.31
C TYR A 23 -18.44 -10.35 9.93
N GLY A 24 -17.52 -9.74 9.19
CA GLY A 24 -16.18 -9.40 9.68
C GLY A 24 -16.19 -8.42 10.86
N LEU A 25 -17.12 -7.47 10.88
CA LEU A 25 -17.33 -6.54 11.99
C LEU A 25 -18.41 -7.00 12.98
N ARG A 26 -18.90 -8.24 12.83
CA ARG A 26 -19.89 -8.85 13.71
C ARG A 26 -21.16 -7.99 13.87
N LEU A 27 -21.60 -7.37 12.78
CA LEU A 27 -22.82 -6.52 12.78
C LEU A 27 -24.10 -7.33 12.98
N PHE A 28 -24.03 -8.65 12.92
CA PHE A 28 -25.14 -9.56 13.22
C PHE A 28 -25.41 -9.72 14.71
N GLU A 29 -24.54 -9.22 15.60
CA GLU A 29 -24.72 -9.35 17.04
C GLU A 29 -26.03 -8.68 17.49
N PRO A 30 -26.85 -9.38 18.32
CA PRO A 30 -28.19 -8.91 18.66
C PRO A 30 -28.19 -7.66 19.54
N ASN A 31 -27.09 -7.38 20.25
CA ASN A 31 -26.90 -6.19 21.05
C ASN A 31 -26.58 -4.93 20.22
N ARG A 32 -26.41 -5.04 18.91
CA ARG A 32 -26.17 -3.89 18.02
C ARG A 32 -27.50 -3.33 17.51
N THR A 33 -27.74 -2.05 17.81
CA THR A 33 -28.91 -1.34 17.28
C THR A 33 -28.75 -1.05 15.79
N TRP A 34 -29.87 -0.79 15.11
CA TRP A 34 -29.82 -0.35 13.71
C TRP A 34 -28.99 0.92 13.51
N GLN A 35 -29.06 1.86 14.46
CA GLN A 35 -28.26 3.09 14.41
C GLN A 35 -26.76 2.78 14.41
N GLN A 36 -26.30 1.94 15.34
CA GLN A 36 -24.90 1.50 15.40
C GLN A 36 -24.47 0.77 14.13
N LYS A 37 -25.31 -0.13 13.59
CA LYS A 37 -25.03 -0.81 12.31
C LYS A 37 -24.92 0.19 11.14
N SER A 38 -25.70 1.26 11.16
CA SER A 38 -25.76 2.29 10.11
C SER A 38 -24.62 3.30 10.15
N GLU A 39 -23.79 3.30 11.19
CA GLU A 39 -22.56 4.10 11.25
C GLU A 39 -21.47 3.52 10.36
N TYR A 40 -21.57 2.24 10.01
CA TYR A 40 -20.59 1.58 9.16
C TYR A 40 -20.83 1.90 7.69
N VAL A 41 -19.72 2.03 6.98
CA VAL A 41 -19.66 2.36 5.58
C VAL A 41 -18.79 1.32 4.90
N GLY A 42 -19.32 0.67 3.86
CA GLY A 42 -18.61 -0.36 3.12
C GLY A 42 -18.07 0.13 1.77
N LEU A 43 -17.29 -0.75 1.14
CA LEU A 43 -16.54 -0.48 -0.10
C LEU A 43 -17.44 -0.05 -1.27
N TRP A 44 -18.73 -0.39 -1.26
CA TRP A 44 -19.64 -0.07 -2.35
C TRP A 44 -19.97 1.42 -2.46
N ILE A 45 -19.61 2.24 -1.48
CA ILE A 45 -19.72 3.71 -1.60
C ILE A 45 -18.39 4.38 -1.98
N LYS A 46 -17.32 3.61 -2.16
CA LYS A 46 -15.96 4.11 -2.42
C LYS A 46 -15.93 5.15 -3.53
N ASP A 47 -16.60 4.90 -4.65
CA ASP A 47 -16.61 5.86 -5.76
C ASP A 47 -17.28 7.18 -5.39
N ARG A 48 -18.31 7.15 -4.54
CA ARG A 48 -18.95 8.36 -4.01
C ARG A 48 -18.02 9.12 -3.06
N LEU A 49 -17.29 8.39 -2.21
CA LEU A 49 -16.29 8.98 -1.30
C LEU A 49 -15.08 9.53 -2.05
N TYR A 50 -14.67 8.91 -3.15
CA TYR A 50 -13.50 9.39 -3.90
C TYR A 50 -13.86 10.55 -4.83
N ARG A 51 -15.11 10.68 -5.25
CA ARG A 51 -15.58 11.86 -6.00
C ARG A 51 -15.58 13.16 -5.20
N VAL A 52 -15.57 13.10 -3.87
CA VAL A 52 -15.44 14.32 -3.05
C VAL A 52 -13.98 14.76 -2.86
N GLN A 53 -13.01 13.92 -3.24
CA GLN A 53 -11.62 14.31 -3.19
C GLN A 53 -11.31 15.29 -4.32
N ASP A 54 -10.48 16.28 -4.01
CA ASP A 54 -9.89 17.16 -5.00
C ASP A 54 -9.16 16.32 -6.08
N PRO A 55 -9.48 16.51 -7.38
CA PRO A 55 -8.92 15.69 -8.46
C PRO A 55 -7.40 15.74 -8.54
N ASP A 56 -6.79 16.90 -8.26
CA ASP A 56 -5.34 17.09 -8.34
C ASP A 56 -4.65 16.33 -7.21
N THR A 57 -5.18 16.43 -5.99
CA THR A 57 -4.76 15.65 -4.82
C THR A 57 -4.88 14.15 -5.09
N LEU A 58 -6.01 13.71 -5.65
CA LEU A 58 -6.21 12.31 -6.00
C LEU A 58 -5.17 11.83 -7.02
N GLN A 59 -4.85 12.64 -8.03
CA GLN A 59 -3.87 12.28 -9.04
C GLN A 59 -2.44 12.28 -8.51
N LEU A 60 -2.11 13.18 -7.59
CA LEU A 60 -0.82 13.24 -6.91
C LEU A 60 -0.55 11.95 -6.12
N PHE A 61 -1.52 11.52 -5.30
CA PHE A 61 -1.33 10.38 -4.37
C PHE A 61 -1.63 9.00 -4.98
N LYS A 62 -2.06 8.92 -6.25
CA LYS A 62 -2.18 7.64 -6.99
C LYS A 62 -0.82 7.01 -7.31
N ASP A 63 0.22 7.81 -7.46
CA ASP A 63 1.59 7.40 -7.77
C ASP A 63 2.48 7.62 -6.54
N LYS A 64 3.08 6.54 -6.04
CA LYS A 64 3.89 6.60 -4.81
C LYS A 64 5.18 7.40 -4.98
N LEU A 65 5.72 7.54 -6.19
CA LEU A 65 6.89 8.39 -6.44
C LEU A 65 6.52 9.86 -6.37
N ARG A 66 5.40 10.27 -6.99
CA ARG A 66 4.92 11.66 -6.89
C ARG A 66 4.59 12.04 -5.45
N ALA A 67 3.93 11.13 -4.73
CA ALA A 67 3.68 11.31 -3.31
C ALA A 67 4.98 11.45 -2.49
N ALA A 68 6.02 10.66 -2.81
CA ALA A 68 7.30 10.74 -2.13
C ALA A 68 8.02 12.07 -2.38
N VAL A 69 7.97 12.61 -3.61
CA VAL A 69 8.47 13.97 -3.90
C VAL A 69 7.72 14.99 -3.06
N PHE A 70 6.38 14.96 -3.07
CA PHE A 70 5.58 15.87 -2.27
C PHE A 70 5.93 15.81 -0.78
N PHE A 71 6.10 14.61 -0.23
CA PHE A 71 6.50 14.44 1.17
C PHE A 71 7.89 14.98 1.46
N HIS A 72 8.85 14.75 0.57
CA HIS A 72 10.21 15.27 0.72
C HIS A 72 10.21 16.81 0.75
N GLU A 73 9.54 17.47 -0.20
CA GLU A 73 9.49 18.94 -0.31
C GLU A 73 8.76 19.62 0.87
N HIS A 74 8.02 18.86 1.67
CA HIS A 74 7.27 19.37 2.84
C HIS A 74 7.79 18.81 4.17
N ASP A 75 8.98 18.21 4.19
CA ASP A 75 9.58 17.61 5.39
C ASP A 75 8.68 16.56 6.07
N ILE A 76 7.82 15.90 5.30
CA ILE A 76 6.95 14.82 5.79
C ILE A 76 7.75 13.51 5.74
N PRO A 77 7.95 12.83 6.90
CA PRO A 77 8.70 11.58 6.93
C PRO A 77 8.04 10.52 6.05
N SER A 78 8.83 9.94 5.15
CA SER A 78 8.43 8.79 4.35
C SER A 78 9.59 7.81 4.22
N PRO A 79 9.34 6.50 4.04
CA PRO A 79 10.43 5.54 4.00
C PRO A 79 11.31 5.76 2.76
N PRO A 80 12.65 5.73 2.89
CA PRO A 80 13.55 6.06 1.78
C PRO A 80 13.35 5.19 0.55
N ILE A 81 13.19 5.83 -0.61
CA ILE A 81 13.13 5.15 -1.90
C ILE A 81 14.55 5.01 -2.42
N LEU A 82 15.02 3.77 -2.53
CA LEU A 82 16.39 3.41 -2.89
C LEU A 82 16.58 3.42 -4.40
N ALA A 83 15.60 2.86 -5.13
CA ALA A 83 15.62 2.82 -6.58
C ALA A 83 14.22 2.69 -7.17
N ALA A 84 14.05 3.05 -8.44
CA ALA A 84 12.81 2.79 -9.17
C ALA A 84 13.04 2.53 -10.67
N THR A 85 12.18 1.71 -11.28
CA THR A 85 12.25 1.39 -12.71
C THR A 85 11.47 2.36 -13.58
N HIS A 86 12.00 2.69 -14.76
CA HIS A 86 11.29 3.44 -15.82
C HIS A 86 10.56 4.70 -15.36
N THR A 87 11.17 5.47 -14.47
CA THR A 87 10.55 6.68 -13.93
C THR A 87 11.23 7.92 -14.48
N GLU A 88 10.43 8.91 -14.87
CA GLU A 88 10.89 10.29 -15.11
C GLU A 88 10.81 11.12 -13.82
N ILE A 89 10.13 10.61 -12.78
CA ILE A 89 10.03 11.24 -11.47
C ILE A 89 11.33 10.97 -10.72
N HIS A 90 12.01 12.03 -10.33
CA HIS A 90 13.19 11.98 -9.47
C HIS A 90 12.77 12.16 -8.00
N VAL A 91 13.20 11.23 -7.14
CA VAL A 91 13.11 11.36 -5.68
C VAL A 91 14.55 11.51 -5.17
N PRO A 92 14.86 12.49 -4.31
CA PRO A 92 16.22 12.69 -3.81
C PRO A 92 16.80 11.41 -3.17
N GLY A 93 18.03 11.06 -3.55
CA GLY A 93 18.72 9.85 -3.11
C GLY A 93 18.34 8.55 -3.83
N MET A 94 17.34 8.57 -4.72
CA MET A 94 16.91 7.39 -5.47
C MET A 94 17.75 7.14 -6.73
N VAL A 95 18.09 5.87 -6.99
CA VAL A 95 18.67 5.41 -8.25
C VAL A 95 17.56 5.15 -9.30
N ALA A 96 17.65 5.81 -10.46
CA ALA A 96 16.74 5.55 -11.58
C ALA A 96 17.25 4.40 -12.46
N LEU A 97 16.40 3.39 -12.69
CA LEU A 97 16.73 2.15 -13.40
C LEU A 97 15.94 2.08 -14.72
N HIS A 98 16.56 2.54 -15.82
CA HIS A 98 15.87 2.71 -17.11
C HIS A 98 15.95 1.50 -18.05
N SER A 99 16.55 0.39 -17.63
CA SER A 99 16.67 -0.82 -18.46
C SER A 99 16.71 -2.11 -17.63
N PRO A 100 16.45 -3.28 -18.26
CA PRO A 100 16.61 -4.56 -17.58
C PRO A 100 18.03 -4.75 -17.05
N GLU A 101 19.03 -4.33 -17.81
CA GLU A 101 20.45 -4.45 -17.46
C GLU A 101 20.80 -3.56 -16.26
N ALA A 102 20.27 -2.33 -16.21
CA ALA A 102 20.45 -1.43 -15.08
C ALA A 102 19.82 -2.01 -13.81
N LEU A 103 18.60 -2.54 -13.92
CA LEU A 103 17.91 -3.19 -12.80
C LEU A 103 18.68 -4.43 -12.31
N ARG A 104 19.12 -5.29 -13.24
CA ARG A 104 19.92 -6.48 -12.95
C ARG A 104 21.22 -6.12 -12.24
N ALA A 105 21.98 -5.16 -12.78
CA ALA A 105 23.25 -4.72 -12.20
C ALA A 105 23.05 -4.14 -10.79
N TRP A 106 22.02 -3.31 -10.61
CA TRP A 106 21.71 -2.73 -9.30
C TRP A 106 21.36 -3.82 -8.28
N LEU A 107 20.50 -4.79 -8.63
CA LEU A 107 20.17 -5.90 -7.73
C LEU A 107 21.38 -6.79 -7.41
N ALA A 108 22.28 -7.03 -8.36
CA ALA A 108 23.43 -7.89 -8.14
C ALA A 108 24.51 -7.26 -7.24
N GLU A 109 24.78 -5.97 -7.42
CA GLU A 109 25.98 -5.31 -6.87
C GLU A 109 25.69 -4.06 -6.02
N GLY A 110 24.54 -3.39 -6.22
CA GLY A 110 24.25 -2.10 -5.58
C GLY A 110 23.13 -2.11 -4.54
N ALA A 111 22.31 -3.15 -4.52
CA ALA A 111 21.10 -3.19 -3.70
C ALA A 111 21.41 -3.52 -2.23
N PRO A 112 20.93 -2.72 -1.27
CA PRO A 112 21.10 -3.01 0.15
C PRO A 112 20.01 -3.98 0.62
N TYR A 113 20.35 -5.26 0.68
CA TYR A 113 19.43 -6.30 1.17
C TYR A 113 19.33 -6.32 2.70
N PRO A 114 18.15 -6.63 3.28
CA PRO A 114 16.88 -6.87 2.61
C PRO A 114 16.21 -5.57 2.14
N LEU A 115 15.40 -5.65 1.10
CA LEU A 115 14.69 -4.50 0.53
C LEU A 115 13.25 -4.82 0.15
N PHE A 116 12.37 -3.83 0.25
CA PHE A 116 10.97 -3.97 -0.09
C PHE A 116 10.70 -3.48 -1.52
N SER A 117 10.01 -4.28 -2.32
CA SER A 117 9.65 -3.94 -3.69
C SER A 117 8.14 -3.86 -3.86
N LYS A 118 7.64 -2.85 -4.58
CA LYS A 118 6.21 -2.65 -4.85
C LYS A 118 5.96 -1.86 -6.13
N PRO A 119 4.81 -2.03 -6.81
CA PRO A 119 4.44 -1.14 -7.90
C PRO A 119 4.16 0.28 -7.39
N SER A 120 4.60 1.29 -8.13
CA SER A 120 4.34 2.69 -7.78
C SER A 120 2.84 2.99 -7.76
N ALA A 121 2.13 2.61 -8.80
CA ALA A 121 0.67 2.73 -8.90
C ALA A 121 0.00 1.35 -8.67
N SER A 122 -0.39 1.08 -7.43
CA SER A 122 -1.10 -0.15 -7.02
C SER A 122 -1.72 0.05 -5.63
N TYR A 123 -2.70 -0.78 -5.27
CA TYR A 123 -3.40 -0.77 -3.99
C TYR A 123 -3.49 -2.18 -3.39
N GLY A 124 -3.81 -2.28 -2.09
CA GLY A 124 -4.09 -3.56 -1.43
C GLY A 124 -2.89 -4.49 -1.22
N GLY A 125 -1.68 -4.03 -1.52
CA GLY A 125 -0.46 -4.85 -1.40
C GLY A 125 -0.18 -5.73 -2.62
N PHE A 126 -0.97 -5.62 -3.69
CA PHE A 126 -0.76 -6.40 -4.91
C PHE A 126 0.58 -6.08 -5.56
N GLY A 127 1.38 -7.13 -5.78
CA GLY A 127 2.70 -7.06 -6.40
C GLY A 127 3.84 -6.70 -5.44
N ASN A 128 3.57 -6.64 -4.14
CA ASN A 128 4.60 -6.37 -3.14
C ASN A 128 5.42 -7.63 -2.85
N VAL A 129 6.73 -7.48 -2.76
CA VAL A 129 7.64 -8.55 -2.30
C VAL A 129 8.70 -7.99 -1.37
N LEU A 130 9.08 -8.79 -0.36
CA LEU A 130 10.26 -8.53 0.45
C LEU A 130 11.39 -9.41 -0.09
N ILE A 131 12.40 -8.78 -0.70
CA ILE A 131 13.57 -9.47 -1.23
C ILE A 131 14.61 -9.52 -0.13
N GLU A 132 14.91 -10.73 0.34
CA GLU A 132 15.81 -10.95 1.47
C GLU A 132 17.27 -10.90 1.07
N THR A 133 17.61 -11.47 -0.08
CA THR A 133 18.98 -11.55 -0.56
C THR A 133 19.03 -11.85 -2.06
N TYR A 134 20.21 -11.66 -2.64
CA TYR A 134 20.60 -12.19 -3.94
C TYR A 134 21.59 -13.35 -3.73
N ASP A 135 21.16 -14.57 -4.07
CA ASP A 135 22.04 -15.73 -4.13
C ASP A 135 22.88 -15.67 -5.41
N ARG A 136 24.15 -15.28 -5.25
CA ARG A 136 25.12 -15.17 -6.35
C ARG A 136 25.45 -16.52 -6.99
N ALA A 137 25.46 -17.61 -6.22
CA ALA A 137 25.82 -18.93 -6.74
C ALA A 137 24.70 -19.48 -7.62
N GLY A 138 23.45 -19.30 -7.20
CA GLY A 138 22.26 -19.70 -7.96
C GLY A 138 21.81 -18.67 -9.01
N GLY A 139 22.26 -17.42 -8.93
CA GLY A 139 21.78 -16.32 -9.77
C GLY A 139 20.31 -15.96 -9.50
N ARG A 140 19.87 -16.01 -8.23
CA ARG A 140 18.45 -15.90 -7.84
C ARG A 140 18.21 -14.84 -6.78
N LEU A 141 17.09 -14.14 -6.91
CA LEU A 141 16.52 -13.35 -5.83
C LEU A 141 15.71 -14.27 -4.92
N VAL A 142 15.96 -14.18 -3.61
CA VAL A 142 15.25 -14.94 -2.59
C VAL A 142 14.28 -14.01 -1.86
N PHE A 143 13.04 -14.44 -1.73
CA PHE A 143 11.97 -13.69 -1.09
C PHE A 143 11.66 -14.23 0.31
N ARG A 144 11.13 -13.36 1.18
CA ARG A 144 10.82 -13.70 2.58
C ARG A 144 9.80 -14.83 2.73
N ASP A 145 8.92 -15.00 1.75
CA ASP A 145 7.90 -16.06 1.74
C ASP A 145 8.47 -17.44 1.33
N GLY A 146 9.79 -17.54 1.13
CA GLY A 146 10.47 -18.74 0.65
C GLY A 146 10.48 -18.88 -0.87
N GLY A 147 9.82 -17.97 -1.59
CA GLY A 147 9.86 -17.91 -3.04
C GLY A 147 11.24 -17.49 -3.57
N SER A 148 11.52 -17.83 -4.82
CA SER A 148 12.67 -17.28 -5.53
C SER A 148 12.41 -17.16 -7.03
N ILE A 149 13.15 -16.26 -7.68
CA ILE A 149 13.12 -16.06 -9.13
C ILE A 149 14.56 -15.84 -9.63
N SER A 150 14.86 -16.24 -10.87
CA SER A 150 16.16 -15.88 -11.44
C SER A 150 16.27 -14.36 -11.56
N LEU A 151 17.47 -13.82 -11.39
CA LEU A 151 17.69 -12.38 -11.52
C LEU A 151 17.32 -11.89 -12.93
N ASP A 152 17.64 -12.68 -13.94
CA ASP A 152 17.36 -12.36 -15.35
C ASP A 152 15.86 -12.33 -15.64
N ASP A 153 15.08 -13.30 -15.14
CA ASP A 153 13.62 -13.31 -15.31
C ASP A 153 12.97 -12.12 -14.60
N PHE A 154 13.46 -11.77 -13.40
CA PHE A 154 12.95 -10.61 -12.67
C PHE A 154 13.23 -9.31 -13.43
N ALA A 155 14.46 -9.16 -13.93
CA ALA A 155 14.87 -8.01 -14.72
C ALA A 155 14.08 -7.89 -16.03
N ALA A 156 13.86 -8.99 -16.76
CA ALA A 156 13.05 -9.01 -17.97
C ALA A 156 11.57 -8.66 -17.68
N ARG A 157 11.04 -9.13 -16.55
CA ARG A 157 9.64 -8.91 -16.16
C ARG A 157 9.35 -7.47 -15.76
N HIS A 158 10.29 -6.82 -15.07
CA HIS A 158 10.07 -5.52 -14.40
C HIS A 158 10.93 -4.37 -14.93
N GLY A 159 12.04 -4.69 -15.59
CA GLY A 159 13.03 -3.75 -16.08
C GLY A 159 12.90 -3.39 -17.56
N ALA A 160 11.92 -3.93 -18.30
CA ALA A 160 11.67 -3.52 -19.69
C ALA A 160 10.80 -2.24 -19.80
N PRO A 161 11.03 -1.37 -20.80
CA PRO A 161 10.16 -0.22 -21.06
C PRO A 161 8.68 -0.63 -21.22
N GLY A 162 7.77 0.23 -20.76
CA GLY A 162 6.33 -0.02 -20.80
C GLY A 162 5.81 -0.97 -19.71
N LYS A 163 6.68 -1.53 -18.86
CA LYS A 163 6.27 -2.21 -17.63
C LYS A 163 5.87 -1.18 -16.56
N SER A 164 5.02 -1.60 -15.63
CA SER A 164 4.66 -0.76 -14.48
C SER A 164 5.90 -0.41 -13.66
N THR A 165 6.09 0.87 -13.35
CA THR A 165 7.16 1.35 -12.46
C THR A 165 7.14 0.59 -11.14
N LEU A 166 8.27 -0.01 -10.82
CA LEU A 166 8.53 -0.72 -9.57
C LEU A 166 9.43 0.15 -8.69
N ILE A 167 9.09 0.25 -7.41
CA ILE A 167 9.84 0.98 -6.40
C ILE A 167 10.55 -0.03 -5.51
N PHE A 168 11.81 0.24 -5.19
CA PHE A 168 12.58 -0.43 -4.17
C PHE A 168 12.81 0.52 -2.99
N GLN A 169 12.47 0.07 -1.79
CA GLN A 169 12.39 0.88 -0.58
C GLN A 169 13.08 0.16 0.58
N GLU A 170 13.61 0.92 1.52
CA GLU A 170 14.15 0.39 2.76
C GLU A 170 13.10 -0.41 3.55
N VAL A 171 13.52 -1.48 4.20
CA VAL A 171 12.65 -2.27 5.09
C VAL A 171 12.58 -1.58 6.45
N LEU A 172 11.46 -0.92 6.72
CA LEU A 172 11.23 -0.31 8.03
C LEU A 172 11.12 -1.37 9.14
N ARG A 173 11.64 -1.02 10.31
CA ARG A 173 11.53 -1.79 11.54
C ARG A 173 10.49 -1.16 12.47
N PRO A 174 9.67 -1.97 13.16
CA PRO A 174 8.77 -1.43 14.18
C PRO A 174 9.56 -0.86 15.36
N HIS A 175 8.91 0.01 16.14
CA HIS A 175 9.45 0.42 17.45
C HIS A 175 9.66 -0.82 18.34
N PRO A 176 10.70 -0.87 19.20
CA PRO A 176 10.98 -2.05 20.05
C PRO A 176 9.78 -2.53 20.86
N ASP A 177 8.98 -1.61 21.40
CA ASP A 177 7.75 -1.96 22.14
C ASP A 177 6.72 -2.66 21.26
N MET A 178 6.61 -2.25 19.99
CA MET A 178 5.73 -2.90 19.02
C MET A 178 6.31 -4.26 18.61
N GLU A 179 7.62 -4.35 18.42
CA GLU A 179 8.28 -5.62 18.11
C GLU A 179 8.08 -6.67 19.20
N ALA A 180 8.17 -6.27 20.47
CA ALA A 180 7.91 -7.14 21.61
C ALA A 180 6.47 -7.68 21.63
N LEU A 181 5.50 -6.94 21.10
CA LEU A 181 4.08 -7.30 21.11
C LEU A 181 3.66 -8.12 19.88
N ILE A 182 4.12 -7.74 18.67
CA ILE A 182 3.62 -8.30 17.40
C ILE A 182 4.73 -8.91 16.52
N GLY A 183 5.95 -9.02 17.06
CA GLY A 183 7.14 -9.45 16.33
C GLY A 183 7.66 -8.41 15.33
N PRO A 184 8.58 -8.76 14.42
CA PRO A 184 9.23 -7.84 13.49
C PRO A 184 8.29 -7.44 12.33
N ARG A 185 7.14 -6.85 12.67
CA ARG A 185 6.07 -6.46 11.75
C ARG A 185 5.67 -5.02 12.02
N LEU A 186 5.41 -4.28 10.95
CA LEU A 186 4.86 -2.93 11.08
C LEU A 186 3.35 -3.02 11.35
N ALA A 187 2.90 -2.31 12.38
CA ALA A 187 1.49 -2.01 12.55
C ALA A 187 1.15 -0.76 11.73
N THR A 188 -0.03 -0.73 11.12
CA THR A 188 -0.48 0.45 10.37
C THR A 188 -1.81 0.95 10.90
N ALA A 189 -1.96 2.27 10.97
CA ALA A 189 -3.24 2.90 11.23
C ALA A 189 -3.81 3.46 9.93
N ARG A 190 -5.08 3.16 9.65
CA ARG A 190 -5.86 3.86 8.63
C ARG A 190 -6.61 5.00 9.28
N VAL A 191 -6.21 6.21 8.95
CA VAL A 191 -6.89 7.44 9.38
C VAL A 191 -7.76 7.94 8.24
N MET A 192 -9.03 8.18 8.51
CA MET A 192 -9.96 8.84 7.60
C MET A 192 -10.10 10.29 8.04
N VAL A 193 -9.73 11.21 7.16
CA VAL A 193 -9.78 12.66 7.39
C VAL A 193 -10.81 13.27 6.45
N LEU A 194 -11.64 14.16 6.97
CA LEU A 194 -12.54 14.98 6.16
C LEU A 194 -11.96 16.40 6.07
N ASN A 195 -11.80 16.87 4.84
CA ASN A 195 -11.28 18.20 4.51
C ASN A 195 -12.40 19.09 3.95
N ASP A 196 -13.60 19.02 4.52
CA ASP A 196 -14.77 19.81 4.11
C ASP A 196 -14.90 21.14 4.87
N ARG A 197 -13.93 21.45 5.74
CA ARG A 197 -13.83 22.65 6.58
C ARG A 197 -12.39 23.18 6.56
N PRO A 198 -12.14 24.42 7.02
CA PRO A 198 -10.79 24.99 7.07
C PRO A 198 -9.77 24.16 7.85
N GLU A 199 -10.23 23.49 8.91
CA GLU A 199 -9.40 22.58 9.70
C GLU A 199 -9.76 21.12 9.37
N PRO A 200 -8.78 20.25 9.07
CA PRO A 200 -9.03 18.84 8.80
C PRO A 200 -9.50 18.12 10.07
N GLU A 201 -10.58 17.36 9.96
CA GLU A 201 -11.13 16.58 11.08
C GLU A 201 -10.83 15.09 10.90
N ILE A 202 -10.23 14.46 11.93
CA ILE A 202 -10.10 12.99 11.96
C ILE A 202 -11.47 12.39 12.24
N TYR A 203 -12.05 11.77 11.23
CA TYR A 203 -13.36 11.15 11.32
C TYR A 203 -13.31 9.78 12.01
N ARG A 204 -12.35 8.93 11.60
CA ARG A 204 -12.18 7.56 12.13
C ARG A 204 -10.72 7.11 12.01
N VAL A 205 -10.30 6.26 12.95
CA VAL A 205 -9.03 5.53 12.91
C VAL A 205 -9.33 4.04 13.01
N GLY A 206 -8.73 3.24 12.13
CA GLY A 206 -8.77 1.78 12.18
C GLY A 206 -7.38 1.20 12.14
N LEU A 207 -7.02 0.38 13.13
CA LEU A 207 -5.75 -0.35 13.16
C LEU A 207 -5.82 -1.57 12.25
N ARG A 208 -4.70 -1.87 11.58
CA ARG A 208 -4.51 -3.03 10.71
C ARG A 208 -3.17 -3.68 10.97
#